data_AF-A0A5Y2Q5C6-F1
#
_entry.id   AF-A0A5Y2Q5C6-F1
#
_cell.length_a   1.000
_cell.length_b   1.000
_cell.length_c   1.000
_cell.angle_alpha   90.00
_cell.angle_beta   90.00
_cell.angle_gamma   90.00
#
_symmetry.space_group_name_H-M   'P 1'
#
loop_
_entity.id
_entity.type
_entity.pdbx_description
1 polymer ?
#
loop_
_entity_poly.entity_id
_entity_poly.type
_entity_poly.pdbx_seq_one_letter_code
_entity_poly.pdbx_strand_id
1 'polypeptide(L)'
;MARGRRLKSYLDYENALGDGIGVGYGQSYQPWLRAQDVKSRGNRSIVFGLKTFRNHHLLSSVESNFFYLAEFNDSVIDIREQFPLFPLRLTQQIANHLHFQHP
;
A
#
# COMPACT_ATOMS: atom_id res chain seq x y z
N MET A 1 -9.28 -8.38 17.59
CA MET A 1 -9.17 -7.84 16.22
C MET A 1 -8.14 -6.72 16.23
N ALA A 2 -7.14 -6.75 15.36
CA ALA A 2 -6.10 -5.71 15.32
C ALA A 2 -6.72 -4.35 14.96
N ARG A 3 -6.34 -3.28 15.68
CA ARG A 3 -6.84 -1.93 15.43
C ARG A 3 -6.37 -1.43 14.06
N GLY A 4 -7.24 -0.73 13.34
CA GLY A 4 -6.87 -0.06 12.09
C GLY A 4 -5.83 1.03 12.34
N ARG A 5 -4.86 1.17 11.43
CA ARG A 5 -3.85 2.25 11.47
C ARG A 5 -4.55 3.60 11.34
N ARG A 6 -4.10 4.60 12.09
CA ARG A 6 -4.55 5.99 11.97
C ARG A 6 -3.35 6.83 11.55
N LEU A 7 -3.26 7.11 10.26
CA LEU A 7 -2.23 7.95 9.67
C LEU A 7 -2.89 9.28 9.27
N LYS A 8 -2.85 10.29 10.16
CA LYS A 8 -3.62 11.53 9.99
C LYS A 8 -2.76 12.79 9.90
N SER A 9 -1.56 12.75 10.44
CA SER A 9 -0.64 13.87 10.50
C SER A 9 0.69 13.50 9.85
N TYR A 10 1.48 14.53 9.52
CA TYR A 10 2.82 14.34 8.99
C TYR A 10 3.71 13.52 9.92
N LEU A 11 3.59 13.76 11.24
CA LEU A 11 4.33 12.99 12.25
C LEU A 11 3.93 11.51 12.25
N ASP A 12 2.65 11.19 12.07
CA ASP A 12 2.20 9.79 11.96
C ASP A 12 2.83 9.10 10.75
N TYR A 13 3.03 9.83 9.66
CA TYR A 13 3.65 9.30 8.45
C TYR A 13 5.13 9.00 8.64
N GLU A 14 5.89 9.92 9.25
CA GLU A 14 7.30 9.69 9.56
C GLU A 14 7.50 8.53 10.54
N ASN A 15 6.66 8.45 11.58
CA ASN A 15 6.68 7.32 12.51
C ASN A 15 6.37 6.00 11.80
N ALA A 16 5.36 5.98 10.92
CA ALA A 16 5.02 4.78 10.15
C ALA A 16 6.17 4.32 9.24
N LEU A 17 6.85 5.25 8.58
CA LEU A 17 8.06 4.93 7.81
C LEU A 17 9.19 4.41 8.70
N GLY A 18 9.38 4.99 9.88
CA GLY A 18 10.33 4.51 10.89
C GLY A 18 10.04 3.09 11.38
N ASP A 19 8.76 2.74 11.50
CA ASP A 19 8.28 1.39 11.84
C ASP A 19 8.39 0.39 10.65
N GLY A 20 8.92 0.82 9.50
CA GLY A 20 9.08 0.01 8.29
C GLY A 20 7.80 -0.13 7.46
N ILE A 21 6.75 0.63 7.74
CA ILE A 21 5.51 0.62 6.95
C ILE A 21 5.74 1.35 5.63
N GLY A 22 5.40 0.70 4.52
CA GLY A 22 5.64 1.20 3.17
C GLY A 22 7.08 1.04 2.69
N VAL A 23 7.95 0.44 3.51
CA VAL A 23 9.37 0.22 3.26
C VAL A 23 9.64 -1.29 3.14
N GLY A 24 10.75 -1.64 2.50
CA GLY A 24 11.18 -3.04 2.33
C GLY A 24 10.80 -3.64 0.97
N TYR A 25 11.07 -4.94 0.86
CA TYR A 25 10.94 -5.73 -0.38
C TYR A 25 10.51 -7.16 -0.05
N GLY A 26 9.79 -7.80 -0.98
CA GLY A 26 9.34 -9.19 -0.84
C GLY A 26 8.61 -9.42 0.49
N GLN A 27 9.07 -10.42 1.25
CA GLN A 27 8.48 -10.82 2.53
C GLN A 27 8.53 -9.73 3.61
N SER A 28 9.54 -8.85 3.56
CA SER A 28 9.73 -7.78 4.54
C SER A 28 8.85 -6.55 4.28
N TYR A 29 8.26 -6.45 3.09
CA TYR A 29 7.46 -5.29 2.72
C TYR A 29 6.16 -5.24 3.51
N GLN A 30 5.89 -4.09 4.12
CA GLN A 30 4.62 -3.81 4.77
C GLN A 30 3.81 -2.79 3.95
N PRO A 31 2.59 -3.10 3.50
CA PRO A 31 1.79 -2.15 2.72
C PRO A 31 1.36 -0.96 3.59
N TRP A 32 1.20 0.21 2.98
CA TRP A 32 0.77 1.43 3.68
C TRP A 32 -0.63 1.28 4.28
N LEU A 33 -1.56 0.80 3.45
CA LEU A 33 -2.95 0.53 3.82
C LEU A 33 -3.18 -0.98 3.90
N ARG A 34 -3.92 -1.42 4.93
CA ARG A 34 -4.41 -2.80 5.03
C ARG A 34 -5.92 -2.85 4.80
N ALA A 35 -6.41 -4.03 4.46
CA ALA A 35 -7.84 -4.28 4.26
C ALA A 35 -8.73 -3.78 5.43
N GLN A 36 -8.25 -3.90 6.68
CA GLN A 36 -8.95 -3.44 7.87
C GLN A 36 -8.94 -1.91 8.08
N ASP A 37 -8.00 -1.19 7.44
CA ASP A 37 -7.83 0.25 7.60
C ASP A 37 -8.87 1.03 6.76
N VAL A 38 -9.39 0.41 5.69
CA VAL A 38 -10.33 1.02 4.75
C VAL A 38 -11.73 0.44 4.95
N LYS A 39 -12.71 1.30 5.27
CA LYS A 39 -14.12 0.92 5.28
C LYS A 39 -14.67 0.89 3.85
N SER A 40 -14.61 -0.28 3.23
CA SER A 40 -15.14 -0.49 1.88
C SER A 40 -16.60 -0.96 1.90
N ARG A 41 -17.41 -0.47 0.94
CA ARG A 41 -18.71 -1.07 0.57
C ARG A 41 -18.57 -2.25 -0.39
N GLY A 42 -17.40 -2.40 -1.02
CA GLY A 42 -17.07 -3.49 -1.93
C GLY A 42 -16.20 -4.58 -1.29
N ASN A 43 -15.73 -5.51 -2.12
CA ASN A 43 -14.93 -6.64 -1.66
C ASN A 43 -13.50 -6.22 -1.32
N ARG A 44 -13.00 -6.71 -0.20
CA ARG A 44 -11.60 -6.63 0.22
C ARG A 44 -11.10 -8.05 0.42
N SER A 45 -9.84 -8.31 0.09
CA SER A 45 -9.25 -9.63 0.24
C SER A 45 -7.88 -9.56 0.88
N ILE A 46 -7.51 -10.65 1.55
CA ILE A 46 -6.15 -10.89 2.03
C ILE A 46 -5.74 -12.20 1.38
N VAL A 47 -4.72 -12.14 0.52
CA VAL A 47 -4.27 -13.28 -0.28
C VAL A 47 -2.80 -13.52 0.02
N PHE A 48 -2.43 -14.78 0.26
CA PHE A 48 -1.03 -15.15 0.44
C PHE A 48 -0.33 -15.21 -0.92
N GLY A 49 0.73 -14.42 -1.10
CA GLY A 49 1.57 -14.42 -2.29
C GLY A 49 2.65 -15.48 -2.19
N LEU A 50 2.78 -16.31 -3.22
CA LEU A 50 3.79 -17.35 -3.35
C LEU A 50 5.14 -16.76 -3.74
N LYS A 51 5.18 -15.72 -4.58
CA LYS A 51 6.42 -15.03 -4.97
C LYS A 51 7.08 -14.29 -3.79
N THR A 52 6.26 -13.65 -2.96
CA THR A 52 6.72 -12.74 -1.89
C THR A 52 6.68 -13.38 -0.50
N PHE A 53 6.06 -14.55 -0.35
CA PHE A 53 5.86 -15.26 0.92
C PHE A 53 5.21 -14.43 2.03
N ARG A 54 4.23 -13.58 1.67
CA ARG A 54 3.48 -12.77 2.62
C ARG A 54 2.01 -12.60 2.24
N ASN A 55 1.22 -12.11 3.20
CA ASN A 55 -0.15 -11.71 2.95
C ASN A 55 -0.21 -10.34 2.26
N HIS A 56 -0.85 -10.29 1.09
CA HIS A 56 -1.14 -9.07 0.35
C HIS A 56 -2.51 -8.52 0.74
N HIS A 57 -2.60 -7.21 0.91
CA HIS A 57 -3.83 -6.52 1.29
C HIS A 57 -4.45 -5.77 0.10
N LEU A 58 -5.57 -6.30 -0.40
CA LEU A 58 -6.22 -5.82 -1.61
C LEU A 58 -7.58 -5.18 -1.24
N LEU A 59 -7.79 -3.95 -1.71
CA LEU A 59 -8.88 -3.09 -1.26
C LEU A 59 -10.10 -3.12 -2.19
N SER A 60 -10.00 -3.83 -3.32
CA SER A 60 -11.06 -4.01 -4.31
C SER A 60 -10.94 -5.35 -5.05
N SER A 61 -12.03 -5.78 -5.71
CA SER A 61 -11.99 -6.94 -6.61
C SER A 61 -11.04 -6.73 -7.80
N VAL A 62 -10.93 -5.50 -8.30
CA VAL A 62 -10.03 -5.16 -9.42
C VAL A 62 -8.58 -5.33 -8.99
N GLU A 63 -8.21 -4.86 -7.80
CA GLU A 63 -6.88 -5.10 -7.23
C GLU A 63 -6.60 -6.59 -7.07
N SER A 64 -7.59 -7.36 -6.62
CA SER A 64 -7.43 -8.81 -6.47
C SER A 64 -7.20 -9.52 -7.80
N ASN A 65 -7.95 -9.15 -8.83
CA ASN A 65 -7.76 -9.70 -10.17
C ASN A 65 -6.37 -9.34 -10.75
N PHE A 66 -5.94 -8.09 -10.57
CA PHE A 66 -4.61 -7.66 -11.01
C PHE A 66 -3.49 -8.38 -10.25
N PHE A 67 -3.66 -8.57 -8.94
CA PHE A 67 -2.71 -9.33 -8.13
C PHE A 67 -2.47 -10.73 -8.70
N TYR A 68 -3.53 -11.47 -9.06
CA TYR A 68 -3.36 -12.80 -9.66
C TYR A 68 -2.62 -12.74 -11.00
N LEU A 69 -2.89 -11.75 -11.85
CA LEU A 69 -2.15 -11.59 -13.10
C LEU A 69 -0.65 -11.36 -12.85
N ALA A 70 -0.29 -10.55 -11.85
CA ALA A 70 1.09 -10.31 -11.48
C ALA A 70 1.75 -11.54 -10.82
N GLU A 71 1.01 -12.25 -9.97
CA GLU A 71 1.47 -13.44 -9.23
C GLU A 71 1.77 -14.64 -10.14
N PHE A 72 1.10 -14.74 -11.29
CA PHE A 72 1.35 -15.80 -12.28
C PHE A 72 2.22 -15.34 -13.46
N ASN A 73 2.71 -14.10 -13.44
CA ASN A 73 3.65 -13.63 -14.46
C ASN A 73 5.09 -13.98 -14.05
N ASP A 74 5.80 -14.71 -14.89
CA ASP A 74 7.17 -15.16 -14.63
C ASP A 74 8.19 -14.02 -14.54
N SER A 75 7.92 -12.89 -15.20
CA SER A 75 8.80 -11.70 -15.15
C SER A 75 8.65 -10.89 -13.87
N VAL A 76 7.60 -11.14 -13.08
CA VAL A 76 7.37 -10.45 -11.81
C VAL A 76 8.11 -11.18 -10.69
N ILE A 77 8.96 -10.44 -9.98
CA ILE A 77 9.76 -10.94 -8.85
C ILE A 77 9.29 -10.45 -7.48
N ASP A 78 8.60 -9.31 -7.44
CA ASP A 78 8.08 -8.70 -6.21
C ASP A 78 6.80 -7.92 -6.52
N ILE A 79 5.91 -7.87 -5.54
CA ILE A 79 4.63 -7.16 -5.61
C ILE A 79 4.53 -6.32 -4.35
N ARG A 80 4.36 -5.01 -4.48
CA ARG A 80 4.26 -4.06 -3.36
C ARG A 80 2.98 -3.25 -3.49
N GLU A 81 1.89 -3.79 -2.98
CA GLU A 81 0.57 -3.16 -2.97
C GLU A 81 0.48 -2.02 -1.96
N GLN A 82 -0.38 -1.04 -2.23
CA GLN A 82 -0.55 0.16 -1.41
C GLN A 82 0.78 0.87 -1.13
N PHE A 83 1.61 1.01 -2.16
CA PHE A 83 2.92 1.66 -2.06
C PHE A 83 2.76 3.17 -1.82
N PRO A 84 3.34 3.72 -0.75
CA PRO A 84 3.18 5.13 -0.45
C PRO A 84 4.12 6.00 -1.29
N LEU A 85 3.67 7.21 -1.62
CA LEU A 85 4.46 8.17 -2.37
C LEU A 85 5.18 9.13 -1.42
N PHE A 86 6.47 8.87 -1.18
CA PHE A 86 7.34 9.71 -0.35
C PHE A 86 8.58 10.20 -1.11
N PRO A 87 9.14 11.36 -0.72
CA PRO A 87 8.70 12.26 0.35
C PRO A 87 7.44 13.06 -0.01
N LEU A 88 6.58 13.39 0.96
CA LEU A 88 5.35 14.16 0.71
C LEU A 88 5.59 15.53 0.08
N ARG A 89 6.75 16.14 0.38
CA ARG A 89 7.17 17.40 -0.25
C ARG A 89 7.18 17.30 -1.77
N LEU A 90 7.55 16.15 -2.33
CA LEU A 90 7.58 15.94 -3.78
C LEU A 90 6.16 15.95 -4.37
N THR A 91 5.22 15.23 -3.74
CA THR A 91 3.83 15.19 -4.23
C THR A 91 3.13 16.55 -4.06
N GLN A 92 3.45 17.30 -3.00
CA GLN A 92 2.99 18.69 -2.82
C GLN A 92 3.55 19.63 -3.88
N GLN A 93 4.85 19.54 -4.20
CA GLN A 93 5.47 20.33 -5.26
C GLN A 93 4.83 20.04 -6.62
N ILE A 94 4.58 18.76 -6.94
CA ILE A 94 3.89 18.35 -8.16
C ILE A 94 2.47 18.92 -8.20
N ALA A 95 1.70 18.81 -7.12
CA ALA A 95 0.34 19.35 -7.04
C ALA A 95 0.33 20.88 -7.26
N ASN A 96 1.24 21.60 -6.60
CA ASN A 96 1.39 23.05 -6.77
C ASN A 96 1.78 23.44 -8.21
N HIS A 97 2.70 22.69 -8.82
CA HIS A 97 3.13 22.92 -10.21
C HIS A 97 2.01 22.67 -11.22
N LEU A 98 1.17 21.67 -10.97
CA LEU A 98 0.01 21.33 -11.79
C LEU A 98 -1.25 22.13 -11.41
N HIS A 99 -1.15 23.05 -10.45
CA HIS A 99 -2.26 23.86 -9.94
C HIS A 99 -3.44 23.05 -9.37
N PHE A 100 -3.16 21.90 -8.74
CA PHE A 100 -4.14 21.10 -8.00
C PHE A 100 -3.93 21.22 -6.49
N GLN A 101 -5.02 21.11 -5.72
CA GLN A 101 -4.94 20.99 -4.27
C GLN A 101 -4.37 19.62 -3.89
N HIS A 102 -3.35 19.60 -3.02
CA HIS A 102 -2.78 18.36 -2.50
C HIS A 102 -3.79 17.66 -1.56
N PRO A 103 -4.07 16.34 -1.75
CA PRO A 103 -5.02 15.58 -0.94
C PRO A 103 -4.65 15.39 0.52
#